data_AF-A0A6P8HXI4-F1
#
_entry.id   AF-A0A6P8HXI4-F1
#
_cell.length_a   1.000
_cell.length_b   1.000
_cell.length_c   1.000
_cell.angle_alpha   90.00
_cell.angle_beta   90.00
_cell.angle_gamma   90.00
#
_symmetry.space_group_name_H-M   'P 1'
#
loop_
_entity.id
_entity.type
_entity.pdbx_description
1 polymer ?
#
loop_
_entity_poly.entity_id
_entity_poly.type
_entity_poly.pdbx_seq_one_letter_code
_entity_poly.pdbx_strand_id
1 'polypeptide(L)'
;MTVGEYLRKIEPEQVSQIVDGIFKNYDKLKRPYYRVKPVEIAIYMGIEAISHISEENMEFGATVYFTQYWKDPRVAFDKDNNGSFLILRGEHLNKLWLPDTYIINARKLSVETATYSAEVFGNGDITYSYRMSVTALAKMNFANYPMDNQILKIDISSYSYLAEQLTLKWKKGSMVYNEMAGYVVKSENETKQIIGRRCDLSDRFFARIYREANHSF
;
A
#
# COMPACT_ATOMS: atom_id res chain seq x y z
N MET A 1 -13.15 6.67 2.54
CA MET A 1 -13.43 7.46 3.76
C MET A 1 -13.93 8.80 3.29
N THR A 2 -15.18 9.11 3.59
CA THR A 2 -15.71 10.46 3.36
C THR A 2 -15.24 11.37 4.49
N VAL A 3 -15.12 12.67 4.22
CA VAL A 3 -14.61 13.68 5.17
C VAL A 3 -15.35 13.67 6.52
N GLY A 4 -16.64 13.26 6.53
CA GLY A 4 -17.45 13.16 7.75
C GLY A 4 -17.06 12.05 8.73
N GLU A 5 -16.39 10.98 8.29
CA GLU A 5 -15.92 9.90 9.19
C GLU A 5 -14.69 10.30 10.00
N TYR A 6 -13.88 11.25 9.51
CA TYR A 6 -12.71 11.74 10.22
C TYR A 6 -13.07 12.60 11.43
N LEU A 7 -14.19 13.35 11.37
CA LEU A 7 -14.60 14.27 12.44
C LEU A 7 -15.09 13.56 13.72
N ARG A 8 -15.33 12.24 13.68
CA ARG A 8 -15.70 11.44 14.86
C ARG A 8 -14.52 10.76 15.54
N LYS A 9 -13.32 10.86 14.96
CA LYS A 9 -12.14 10.16 15.45
C LYS A 9 -11.46 10.99 16.54
N ILE A 10 -11.23 10.40 17.71
CA ILE A 10 -10.69 11.09 18.88
C ILE A 10 -9.46 10.36 19.38
N GLU A 11 -8.38 11.09 19.63
CA GLU A 11 -7.21 10.55 20.31
C GLU A 11 -7.49 10.45 21.82
N PRO A 12 -7.31 9.27 22.46
CA PRO A 12 -7.54 9.11 23.89
C PRO A 12 -6.62 9.98 24.75
N GLU A 13 -7.09 10.47 25.91
CA GLU A 13 -6.25 11.25 26.84
C GLU A 13 -5.08 10.44 27.42
N GLN A 14 -5.21 9.12 27.52
CA GLN A 14 -4.24 8.22 28.15
C GLN A 14 -3.37 7.44 27.13
N VAL A 15 -2.96 8.10 26.03
CA VAL A 15 -2.17 7.48 24.92
C VAL A 15 -1.03 6.60 25.43
N SER A 16 -0.15 7.13 26.28
CA SER A 16 1.06 6.43 26.72
C SER A 16 0.73 5.11 27.45
N GLN A 17 -0.24 5.15 28.38
CA GLN A 17 -0.66 3.97 29.14
C GLN A 17 -1.29 2.91 28.24
N ILE A 18 -2.09 3.34 27.26
CA ILE A 18 -2.72 2.45 26.30
C ILE A 18 -1.66 1.78 25.41
N VAL A 19 -0.71 2.56 24.89
CA VAL A 19 0.37 2.06 24.04
C VAL A 19 1.24 1.05 24.79
N ASP A 20 1.63 1.35 26.03
CA ASP A 20 2.39 0.40 26.85
C ASP A 20 1.58 -0.86 27.18
N GLY A 21 0.27 -0.71 27.41
CA GLY A 21 -0.65 -1.83 27.62
C GLY A 21 -0.77 -2.74 26.41
N ILE A 22 -0.93 -2.17 25.21
CA ILE A 22 -1.01 -2.90 23.93
C ILE A 22 0.24 -3.74 23.72
N PHE A 23 1.43 -3.16 23.94
CA PHE A 23 2.69 -3.81 23.59
C PHE A 23 3.27 -4.73 24.67
N LYS A 24 2.73 -4.75 25.89
CA LYS A 24 3.27 -5.52 27.03
C LYS A 24 3.50 -7.02 26.72
N ASN A 25 2.58 -7.66 26.00
CA ASN A 25 2.67 -9.07 25.60
C ASN A 25 2.58 -9.26 24.07
N TYR A 26 2.91 -8.20 23.32
CA TYR A 26 2.79 -8.20 21.88
C TYR A 26 4.03 -8.81 21.22
N ASP A 27 3.84 -9.95 20.57
CA ASP A 27 4.88 -10.57 19.76
C ASP A 27 4.75 -10.12 18.30
N LYS A 28 5.58 -9.15 17.91
CA LYS A 28 5.63 -8.61 16.56
C LYS A 28 6.17 -9.58 15.52
N LEU A 29 6.83 -10.68 15.90
CA LEU A 29 7.33 -11.66 14.95
C LEU A 29 6.22 -12.59 14.46
N LYS A 30 5.12 -12.67 15.20
CA LYS A 30 3.93 -13.42 14.81
C LYS A 30 2.97 -12.51 14.05
N ARG A 31 2.60 -12.92 12.84
CA ARG A 31 1.51 -12.29 12.09
C ARG A 31 0.18 -12.36 12.85
N PRO A 32 -0.73 -11.40 12.65
CA PRO A 32 -2.11 -11.52 13.09
C PRO A 32 -2.72 -12.85 12.62
N TYR A 33 -3.60 -13.45 13.44
CA TYR A 33 -4.26 -14.72 13.13
C TYR A 33 -3.31 -15.88 12.81
N TYR A 34 -2.13 -15.91 13.42
CA TYR A 34 -1.12 -16.96 13.23
C TYR A 34 -1.76 -18.36 13.39
N ARG A 35 -1.63 -19.20 12.35
CA ARG A 35 -2.23 -20.55 12.23
C ARG A 35 -3.76 -20.63 12.26
N VAL A 36 -4.47 -19.51 12.22
CA VAL A 36 -5.95 -19.47 12.22
C VAL A 36 -6.50 -19.19 10.83
N LYS A 37 -6.12 -18.05 10.24
CA LYS A 37 -6.58 -17.63 8.91
C LYS A 37 -5.55 -16.72 8.22
N PRO A 38 -5.63 -16.50 6.91
CA PRO A 38 -4.81 -15.50 6.24
C PRO A 38 -5.07 -14.09 6.79
N VAL A 39 -4.04 -13.24 6.82
CA VAL A 39 -4.21 -11.81 7.06
C VAL A 39 -4.59 -11.15 5.74
N GLU A 40 -5.73 -10.49 5.71
CA GLU A 40 -6.12 -9.69 4.56
C GLU A 40 -5.51 -8.28 4.68
N ILE A 41 -4.67 -7.92 3.71
CA ILE A 41 -4.09 -6.58 3.60
C ILE A 41 -4.78 -5.88 2.44
N ALA A 42 -5.56 -4.84 2.75
CA ALA A 42 -6.09 -3.96 1.72
C ALA A 42 -5.05 -2.88 1.39
N ILE A 43 -4.72 -2.72 0.11
CA ILE A 43 -3.75 -1.77 -0.40
C ILE A 43 -4.49 -0.60 -1.03
N TYR A 44 -4.03 0.60 -0.69
CA TYR A 44 -4.30 1.83 -1.41
C TYR A 44 -2.98 2.41 -1.88
N MET A 45 -2.91 2.72 -3.18
CA MET A 45 -1.76 3.40 -3.78
C MET A 45 -2.28 4.63 -4.51
N GLY A 46 -1.69 5.79 -4.21
CA GLY A 46 -1.87 7.02 -4.96
C GLY A 46 -0.57 7.39 -5.64
N ILE A 47 -0.62 7.73 -6.93
CA ILE A 47 0.55 8.22 -7.66
C ILE A 47 0.61 9.72 -7.45
N GLU A 48 1.68 10.18 -6.82
CA GLU A 48 1.92 11.60 -6.61
C GLU A 48 2.62 12.21 -7.82
N ALA A 49 3.67 11.55 -8.30
CA ALA A 49 4.39 12.00 -9.48
C ALA A 49 5.06 10.88 -10.26
N ILE A 50 5.24 11.07 -11.57
CA ILE A 50 6.17 10.30 -12.40
C ILE A 50 7.46 11.13 -12.47
N SER A 51 8.56 10.58 -11.96
CA SER A 51 9.85 11.25 -11.89
C SER A 51 10.58 11.23 -13.24
N HIS A 52 10.55 10.09 -13.93
CA HIS A 52 11.17 9.93 -15.25
C HIS A 52 10.61 8.68 -15.97
N ILE A 53 10.79 8.64 -17.29
CA ILE A 53 10.60 7.45 -18.12
C ILE A 53 11.87 7.30 -18.95
N SER A 54 12.53 6.16 -18.85
CA SER A 54 13.73 5.84 -19.63
C SER A 54 13.40 4.72 -20.60
N GLU A 55 13.24 5.09 -21.87
CA GLU A 55 12.98 4.17 -22.98
C GLU A 55 14.21 3.27 -23.24
N GLU A 56 15.42 3.83 -23.11
CA GLU A 56 16.69 3.10 -23.22
C GLU A 56 16.83 2.02 -22.14
N ASN A 57 16.54 2.36 -20.88
CA ASN A 57 16.69 1.43 -19.75
C ASN A 57 15.44 0.58 -19.50
N MET A 58 14.36 0.78 -20.27
CA MET A 58 13.07 0.10 -20.08
C MET A 58 12.57 0.23 -18.63
N GLU A 59 12.59 1.45 -18.10
CA GLU A 59 12.18 1.73 -16.71
C GLU A 59 11.46 3.07 -16.56
N PHE A 60 10.76 3.22 -15.45
CA PHE A 60 10.16 4.50 -15.06
C PHE A 60 10.33 4.72 -13.56
N GLY A 61 10.48 5.99 -13.18
CA GLY A 61 10.48 6.45 -11.81
C GLY A 61 9.12 7.05 -11.44
N ALA A 62 8.61 6.72 -10.26
CA ALA A 62 7.41 7.33 -9.70
C ALA A 62 7.52 7.54 -8.19
N THR A 63 6.90 8.61 -7.70
CA THR A 63 6.65 8.86 -6.29
C THR A 63 5.20 8.51 -5.98
N VAL A 64 4.99 7.66 -4.97
CA VAL A 64 3.66 7.15 -4.61
C VAL A 64 3.42 7.27 -3.11
N TYR A 65 2.16 7.55 -2.77
CA TYR A 65 1.60 7.35 -1.43
C TYR A 65 1.11 5.92 -1.34
N PHE A 66 1.65 5.17 -0.38
CA PHE A 66 1.30 3.78 -0.17
C PHE A 66 0.70 3.58 1.20
N THR A 67 -0.53 3.08 1.22
CA THR A 67 -1.28 2.83 2.44
C THR A 67 -1.75 1.40 2.47
N GLN A 68 -1.51 0.74 3.60
CA GLN A 68 -1.93 -0.62 3.87
C GLN A 68 -2.92 -0.63 5.02
N TYR A 69 -3.97 -1.41 4.89
CA TYR A 69 -4.99 -1.59 5.91
C TYR A 69 -5.10 -3.06 6.27
N TRP A 70 -5.08 -3.35 7.57
CA TRP A 70 -5.33 -4.70 8.07
C TRP A 70 -5.92 -4.63 9.47
N LYS A 71 -6.32 -5.78 10.01
CA LYS A 71 -6.84 -5.90 11.37
C LYS A 71 -5.93 -6.78 12.21
N ASP A 72 -5.47 -6.26 13.35
CA ASP A 72 -4.76 -7.03 14.38
C ASP A 72 -5.52 -6.95 15.72
N PRO A 73 -6.29 -7.98 16.08
CA PRO A 73 -7.05 -7.99 17.33
C PRO A 73 -6.20 -7.87 18.60
N ARG A 74 -4.88 -8.11 18.51
CA ARG A 74 -3.96 -8.06 19.66
C ARG A 74 -3.64 -6.62 20.08
N VAL A 75 -3.84 -5.65 19.20
CA VAL A 75 -3.63 -4.22 19.50
C VAL A 75 -4.93 -3.45 19.71
N ALA A 76 -6.07 -4.14 19.76
CA ALA A 76 -7.34 -3.54 20.10
C ALA A 76 -7.34 -3.11 21.58
N PHE A 77 -7.58 -1.83 21.84
CA PHE A 77 -7.59 -1.23 23.17
C PHE A 77 -8.96 -0.72 23.61
N ASP A 78 -9.90 -0.58 22.67
CA ASP A 78 -11.23 -0.03 22.90
C ASP A 78 -12.21 -0.70 21.92
N LYS A 79 -12.62 -1.93 22.26
CA LYS A 79 -13.43 -2.79 21.37
C LYS A 79 -14.85 -2.27 21.17
N ASP A 80 -15.35 -1.49 22.13
CA ASP A 80 -16.72 -1.01 22.17
C ASP A 80 -16.86 0.36 21.50
N ASN A 81 -15.75 1.07 21.25
CA ASN A 81 -15.75 2.37 20.59
C ASN A 81 -14.73 2.44 19.44
N ASN A 82 -15.25 2.33 18.22
CA ASN A 82 -14.47 2.46 16.97
C ASN A 82 -14.06 3.90 16.64
N GLY A 83 -14.47 4.89 17.45
CA GLY A 83 -14.12 6.30 17.27
C GLY A 83 -12.74 6.66 17.82
N SER A 84 -12.13 5.82 18.66
CA SER A 84 -10.81 6.10 19.21
C SER A 84 -9.69 5.59 18.28
N PHE A 85 -8.59 6.35 18.19
CA PHE A 85 -7.40 5.95 17.44
C PHE A 85 -6.11 6.48 18.07
N LEU A 86 -5.00 5.82 17.78
CA LEU A 86 -3.66 6.19 18.23
C LEU A 86 -2.75 6.30 17.01
N ILE A 87 -1.91 7.34 16.96
CA ILE A 87 -0.89 7.47 15.91
C ILE A 87 0.45 6.96 16.45
N LEU A 88 0.96 5.89 15.84
CA LEU A 88 2.27 5.34 16.15
C LEU A 88 3.32 5.86 15.16
N ARG A 89 4.44 6.36 15.70
CA ARG A 89 5.62 6.81 14.97
C ARG A 89 6.89 6.34 15.69
N GLY A 90 8.03 6.36 14.99
CA GLY A 90 9.35 6.04 15.55
C GLY A 90 9.38 4.69 16.27
N GLU A 91 9.87 4.68 17.51
CA GLU A 91 10.04 3.45 18.29
C GLU A 91 8.72 2.69 18.56
N HIS A 92 7.59 3.38 18.69
CA HIS A 92 6.30 2.72 18.89
C HIS A 92 5.84 1.99 17.63
N LEU A 93 6.10 2.56 16.45
CA LEU A 93 5.83 1.89 15.18
C LEU A 93 6.71 0.63 15.01
N ASN A 94 7.97 0.69 15.43
CA ASN A 94 8.92 -0.43 15.37
C ASN A 94 8.50 -1.64 16.22
N LYS A 95 7.58 -1.45 17.17
CA LYS A 95 7.00 -2.52 18.00
C LYS A 95 5.82 -3.23 17.32
N LEU A 96 5.21 -2.62 16.30
CA LEU A 96 4.05 -3.17 15.60
C LEU A 96 4.48 -4.20 14.55
N TRP A 97 3.69 -5.27 14.35
CA TRP A 97 3.85 -6.14 13.18
C TRP A 97 3.45 -5.37 11.92
N LEU A 98 4.31 -5.39 10.91
CA LEU A 98 4.05 -4.80 9.60
C LEU A 98 4.04 -5.89 8.52
N PRO A 99 3.17 -5.80 7.51
CA PRO A 99 3.20 -6.73 6.37
C PRO A 99 4.48 -6.56 5.55
N ASP A 100 4.96 -7.65 4.96
CA ASP A 100 6.21 -7.73 4.16
C ASP A 100 5.97 -7.45 2.68
N THR A 101 5.10 -6.48 2.39
CA THR A 101 4.72 -6.10 1.03
C THR A 101 5.91 -5.50 0.29
N TYR A 102 6.21 -6.02 -0.90
CA TYR A 102 7.33 -5.60 -1.74
C TYR A 102 6.89 -5.38 -3.19
N ILE A 103 7.64 -4.53 -3.90
CA ILE A 103 7.44 -4.27 -5.33
C ILE A 103 8.39 -5.19 -6.13
N ILE A 104 7.82 -6.11 -6.89
CA ILE A 104 8.55 -7.18 -7.60
C ILE A 104 9.45 -6.62 -8.69
N ASN A 105 8.92 -5.69 -9.49
CA ASN A 105 9.63 -5.14 -10.63
C ASN A 105 10.43 -3.88 -10.28
N ALA A 106 10.63 -3.56 -9.00
CA ALA A 106 11.44 -2.43 -8.59
C ALA A 106 12.93 -2.72 -8.80
N ARG A 107 13.59 -1.87 -9.59
CA ARG A 107 15.06 -1.81 -9.70
C ARG A 107 15.66 -1.01 -8.54
N LYS A 108 14.97 0.05 -8.12
CA LYS A 108 15.32 0.88 -6.96
C LYS A 108 14.06 1.23 -6.19
N LEU A 109 14.17 1.22 -4.86
CA LEU A 109 13.09 1.60 -3.96
C LEU A 109 13.69 2.44 -2.84
N SER A 110 13.12 3.63 -2.60
CA SER A 110 13.47 4.49 -1.49
C SER A 110 12.20 4.87 -0.76
N VAL A 111 12.16 4.63 0.55
CA VAL A 111 10.99 4.88 1.36
C VAL A 111 11.31 6.03 2.32
N GLU A 112 10.45 7.04 2.36
CA GLU A 112 10.70 8.28 3.11
C GLU A 112 10.36 8.08 4.59
N THR A 113 11.37 7.72 5.39
CA THR A 113 11.21 7.34 6.82
C THR A 113 10.49 8.37 7.67
N ALA A 114 10.63 9.66 7.36
CA ALA A 114 9.93 10.75 8.04
C ALA A 114 8.40 10.69 7.88
N THR A 115 7.90 10.01 6.85
CA THR A 115 6.46 9.89 6.55
C THR A 115 5.81 8.66 7.17
N TYR A 116 6.56 7.83 7.91
CA TYR A 116 6.03 6.59 8.45
C TYR A 116 5.08 6.86 9.61
N SER A 117 3.83 6.43 9.46
CA SER A 117 2.89 6.41 10.58
C SER A 117 1.90 5.28 10.45
N ALA A 118 1.58 4.66 11.59
CA ALA A 118 0.46 3.76 11.69
C ALA A 118 -0.63 4.36 12.58
N GLU A 119 -1.86 4.43 12.08
CA GLU A 119 -3.04 4.70 12.90
C GLU A 119 -3.59 3.36 13.39
N VAL A 120 -3.67 3.17 14.70
CA VAL A 120 -4.28 2.00 15.34
C VAL A 120 -5.62 2.42 15.91
N PHE A 121 -6.70 1.83 15.40
CA PHE A 121 -8.06 2.08 15.88
C PHE A 121 -8.38 1.23 17.12
N GLY A 122 -9.29 1.70 17.96
CA GLY A 122 -9.71 1.02 19.21
C GLY A 122 -10.07 -0.45 19.02
N ASN A 123 -10.66 -0.79 17.87
CA ASN A 123 -11.09 -2.14 17.50
C ASN A 123 -9.99 -3.02 16.88
N GLY A 124 -8.75 -2.53 16.81
CA GLY A 124 -7.60 -3.21 16.22
C GLY A 124 -7.50 -3.12 14.69
N ASP A 125 -8.30 -2.28 14.03
CA ASP A 125 -8.02 -1.91 12.64
C ASP A 125 -6.76 -1.04 12.60
N ILE A 126 -5.97 -1.18 11.54
CA ILE A 126 -4.70 -0.46 11.39
C ILE A 126 -4.63 0.13 9.99
N THR A 127 -4.21 1.40 9.93
CA THR A 127 -3.81 2.09 8.69
C THR A 127 -2.32 2.40 8.77
N TYR A 128 -1.50 1.80 7.91
CA TYR A 128 -0.08 2.14 7.79
C TYR A 128 0.17 2.88 6.50
N SER A 129 0.64 4.11 6.60
CA SER A 129 0.90 4.98 5.46
C SER A 129 2.36 5.41 5.41
N TYR A 130 2.90 5.46 4.20
CA TYR A 130 4.21 6.02 3.92
C TYR A 130 4.30 6.50 2.47
N ARG A 131 5.25 7.41 2.22
CA ARG A 131 5.62 7.87 0.89
C ARG A 131 6.85 7.11 0.42
N MET A 132 6.86 6.69 -0.85
CA MET A 132 8.00 6.02 -1.44
C MET A 132 8.27 6.48 -2.88
N SER A 133 9.54 6.50 -3.24
CA SER A 133 10.01 6.63 -4.62
C SER A 133 10.42 5.27 -5.16
N VAL A 134 9.85 4.87 -6.29
CA VAL A 134 10.10 3.60 -6.95
C VAL A 134 10.64 3.84 -8.35
N THR A 135 11.71 3.13 -8.72
CA THR A 135 12.13 2.94 -10.11
C THR A 135 11.80 1.51 -10.49
N ALA A 136 10.85 1.32 -11.39
CA ALA A 136 10.33 0.02 -11.78
C ALA A 136 10.61 -0.29 -13.25
N LEU A 137 10.92 -1.56 -13.52
CA LEU A 137 11.08 -2.08 -14.87
C LEU A 137 9.74 -2.08 -15.60
N ALA A 138 9.73 -1.57 -16.83
CA ALA A 138 8.57 -1.49 -17.69
C ALA A 138 8.92 -2.01 -19.09
N LYS A 139 8.19 -3.03 -19.54
CA LYS A 139 8.28 -3.52 -20.92
C LYS A 139 7.48 -2.59 -21.82
N MET A 140 8.16 -1.58 -22.38
CA MET A 140 7.57 -0.61 -23.28
C MET A 140 7.40 -1.21 -24.69
N ASN A 141 6.38 -0.75 -25.42
CA ASN A 141 6.08 -1.19 -26.78
C ASN A 141 6.20 0.00 -27.75
N PHE A 142 7.26 0.01 -28.56
CA PHE A 142 7.60 1.12 -29.47
C PHE A 142 7.03 0.94 -30.90
N ALA A 143 6.05 0.06 -31.10
CA ALA A 143 5.52 -0.25 -32.43
C ALA A 143 5.02 1.00 -33.20
N ASN A 144 4.53 2.02 -32.48
CA ASN A 144 3.97 3.25 -33.07
C ASN A 144 4.76 4.51 -32.69
N TYR A 145 6.03 4.38 -32.31
CA TYR A 145 6.85 5.53 -31.91
C TYR A 145 6.87 6.62 -32.99
N PRO A 146 6.71 7.92 -32.66
CA PRO A 146 6.62 8.52 -31.31
C PRO A 146 5.18 8.67 -30.76
N MET A 147 4.17 8.13 -31.44
CA MET A 147 2.74 8.22 -31.12
C MET A 147 2.23 6.94 -30.44
N ASP A 148 3.05 6.35 -29.58
CA ASP A 148 2.80 5.09 -28.89
C ASP A 148 2.29 5.30 -27.45
N ASN A 149 1.34 4.45 -27.06
CA ASN A 149 0.84 4.43 -25.69
C ASN A 149 1.62 3.40 -24.88
N GLN A 150 2.25 3.85 -23.79
CA GLN A 150 3.00 2.98 -22.89
C GLN A 150 2.15 2.57 -21.69
N ILE A 151 2.20 1.28 -21.34
CA ILE A 151 1.57 0.73 -20.13
C ILE A 151 2.66 0.42 -19.11
N LEU A 152 2.79 1.27 -18.10
CA LEU A 152 3.78 1.09 -17.03
C LEU A 152 3.12 0.36 -15.86
N LYS A 153 3.79 -0.67 -15.33
CA LYS A 153 3.26 -1.53 -14.27
C LYS A 153 4.06 -1.40 -12.98
N ILE A 154 3.38 -1.43 -11.83
CA ILE A 154 4.01 -1.61 -10.50
C ILE A 154 3.48 -2.92 -9.92
N ASP A 155 4.28 -3.99 -9.95
CA ASP A 155 3.87 -5.32 -9.47
C ASP A 155 4.15 -5.46 -7.97
N ILE A 156 3.16 -5.83 -7.18
CA ILE A 156 3.23 -5.91 -5.71
C ILE A 156 2.94 -7.34 -5.23
N SER A 157 3.70 -7.82 -4.23
CA SER A 157 3.49 -9.12 -3.59
C SER A 157 3.96 -9.12 -2.12
N SER A 158 3.64 -10.17 -1.37
CA SER A 158 4.30 -10.48 -0.08
C SER A 158 5.61 -11.22 -0.31
N TYR A 159 6.65 -10.88 0.44
CA TYR A 159 8.00 -11.43 0.24
C TYR A 159 8.15 -12.88 0.73
N SER A 160 7.62 -13.17 1.92
CA SER A 160 7.84 -14.43 2.63
C SER A 160 6.54 -15.22 2.85
N TYR A 161 5.40 -14.53 2.94
CA TYR A 161 4.12 -15.18 3.21
C TYR A 161 3.50 -15.79 1.96
N LEU A 162 2.93 -16.99 2.13
CA LEU A 162 2.09 -17.64 1.13
C LEU A 162 0.65 -17.08 1.16
N ALA A 163 -0.13 -17.32 0.09
CA ALA A 163 -1.52 -16.89 0.00
C ALA A 163 -2.41 -17.43 1.15
N GLU A 164 -2.10 -18.61 1.70
CA GLU A 164 -2.78 -19.19 2.87
C GLU A 164 -2.46 -18.46 4.19
N GLN A 165 -1.47 -17.57 4.18
CA GLN A 165 -0.99 -16.82 5.33
C GLN A 165 -1.28 -15.33 5.22
N LEU A 166 -1.21 -14.77 4.01
CA LEU A 166 -1.43 -13.35 3.75
C LEU A 166 -2.00 -13.19 2.34
N THR A 167 -3.08 -12.41 2.23
CA THR A 167 -3.70 -12.08 0.95
C THR A 167 -3.74 -10.57 0.78
N LEU A 168 -3.25 -10.08 -0.36
CA LEU A 168 -3.36 -8.68 -0.75
C LEU A 168 -4.70 -8.46 -1.47
N LYS A 169 -5.30 -7.27 -1.32
CA LYS A 169 -6.51 -6.84 -2.05
C LYS A 169 -6.46 -5.34 -2.31
N TRP A 170 -6.98 -4.84 -3.43
CA TRP A 170 -7.14 -3.38 -3.60
C TRP A 170 -8.28 -2.86 -2.73
N LYS A 171 -8.08 -1.72 -2.06
CA LYS A 171 -9.17 -0.99 -1.40
C LYS A 171 -10.05 -0.32 -2.46
N LYS A 172 -11.37 -0.31 -2.27
CA LYS A 172 -12.29 0.38 -3.20
C LYS A 172 -11.90 1.86 -3.34
N GLY A 173 -11.73 2.33 -4.58
CA GLY A 173 -11.27 3.69 -4.88
C GLY A 173 -9.77 3.90 -4.76
N SER A 174 -8.95 2.83 -4.73
CA SER A 174 -7.50 2.93 -4.86
C SER A 174 -7.09 3.37 -6.27
N MET A 175 -5.91 4.00 -6.40
CA MET A 175 -5.43 4.71 -7.59
C MET A 175 -6.12 6.06 -7.83
N VAL A 176 -6.10 6.92 -6.80
CA VAL A 176 -6.46 8.34 -6.95
C VAL A 176 -5.23 9.13 -7.38
N TYR A 177 -5.45 10.12 -8.23
CA TYR A 177 -4.44 10.87 -8.96
C TYR A 177 -4.56 12.37 -8.64
N ASN A 178 -3.42 13.06 -8.57
CA ASN A 178 -3.35 14.51 -8.69
C ASN A 178 -3.02 14.85 -10.16
N GLU A 179 -3.69 15.84 -10.75
CA GLU A 179 -3.48 16.26 -12.13
C GLU A 179 -1.98 16.40 -12.51
N MET A 180 -1.50 15.50 -13.37
CA MET A 180 -0.21 15.48 -14.05
C MET A 180 -0.40 15.72 -15.55
N ALA A 181 0.23 16.75 -16.09
CA ALA A 181 0.23 16.97 -17.54
C ALA A 181 0.87 15.78 -18.28
N GLY A 182 0.17 15.19 -19.26
CA GLY A 182 0.70 14.19 -20.21
C GLY A 182 0.54 12.70 -19.83
N TYR A 183 -0.07 12.36 -18.70
CA TYR A 183 -0.26 10.96 -18.26
C TYR A 183 -1.68 10.69 -17.76
N VAL A 184 -2.26 9.57 -18.19
CA VAL A 184 -3.57 9.09 -17.73
C VAL A 184 -3.38 7.82 -16.91
N VAL A 185 -3.79 7.85 -15.64
CA VAL A 185 -3.84 6.63 -14.81
C VAL A 185 -5.25 6.06 -14.91
N LYS A 186 -5.41 4.84 -15.47
CA LYS A 186 -6.71 4.16 -15.48
C LYS A 186 -6.73 3.08 -14.40
N SER A 187 -7.64 3.21 -13.43
CA SER A 187 -7.94 2.13 -12.49
C SER A 187 -8.76 1.06 -13.21
N GLU A 188 -8.26 -0.18 -13.27
CA GLU A 188 -9.13 -1.31 -13.65
C GLU A 188 -9.87 -1.78 -12.40
N ASN A 189 -11.20 -1.68 -12.43
CA ASN A 189 -12.13 -2.18 -11.41
C ASN A 189 -12.29 -3.72 -11.43
N GLU A 190 -11.33 -4.46 -11.97
CA GLU A 190 -11.36 -5.92 -11.86
C GLU A 190 -10.75 -6.34 -10.53
N THR A 191 -11.59 -6.37 -9.50
CA THR A 191 -11.33 -7.13 -8.28
C THR A 191 -11.20 -8.61 -8.63
N LYS A 192 -10.02 -9.02 -9.10
CA LYS A 192 -9.64 -10.43 -9.04
C LYS A 192 -9.27 -10.70 -7.58
N GLN A 193 -10.15 -11.40 -6.86
CA GLN A 193 -9.69 -12.18 -5.72
C GLN A 193 -8.66 -13.16 -6.29
N ILE A 194 -7.38 -12.83 -6.10
CA ILE A 194 -6.29 -13.68 -6.52
C ILE A 194 -6.18 -14.78 -5.45
N ILE A 195 -6.82 -15.92 -5.73
CA ILE A 195 -6.65 -17.17 -4.99
C ILE A 195 -5.68 -18.00 -5.83
N GLY A 196 -4.39 -17.91 -5.53
CA GLY A 196 -3.36 -18.65 -6.23
C GLY A 196 -2.52 -19.50 -5.27
N ARG A 197 -2.26 -20.74 -5.70
CA ARG A 197 -1.33 -21.67 -5.03
C ARG A 197 0.04 -21.48 -5.65
N ARG A 198 1.03 -21.15 -4.79
CA ARG A 198 2.48 -21.24 -5.00
C ARG A 198 3.00 -20.61 -6.31
N CYS A 199 3.51 -19.38 -6.23
CA CYS A 199 4.37 -18.76 -7.25
C CYS A 199 3.88 -18.97 -8.69
N ASP A 200 2.59 -18.74 -8.94
CA ASP A 200 2.11 -18.58 -10.31
C ASP A 200 2.22 -17.10 -10.68
N LEU A 201 2.77 -16.82 -11.85
CA LEU A 201 2.95 -15.48 -12.40
C LEU A 201 1.62 -14.75 -12.64
N SER A 202 0.49 -15.47 -12.49
CA SER A 202 -0.88 -14.96 -12.46
C SER A 202 -1.23 -14.12 -11.23
N ASP A 203 -0.47 -14.23 -10.15
CA ASP A 203 -0.84 -13.67 -8.83
C ASP A 203 -0.29 -12.26 -8.58
N ARG A 204 -0.32 -11.40 -9.61
CA ARG A 204 0.29 -10.05 -9.55
C ARG A 204 -0.75 -8.97 -9.29
N PHE A 205 -0.53 -8.17 -8.25
CA PHE A 205 -1.19 -6.88 -8.05
C PHE A 205 -0.44 -5.82 -8.85
N PHE A 206 -1.07 -5.22 -9.87
CA PHE A 206 -0.42 -4.17 -10.67
C PHE A 206 -1.27 -2.91 -10.81
N ALA A 207 -0.61 -1.74 -10.79
CA ALA A 207 -1.17 -0.47 -11.26
C ALA A 207 -0.75 -0.23 -12.72
N ARG A 208 -1.61 0.36 -13.57
CA ARG A 208 -1.26 0.73 -14.96
C ARG A 208 -1.24 2.25 -15.14
N ILE A 209 -0.14 2.77 -15.66
CA ILE A 209 0.01 4.18 -16.04
C ILE A 209 0.07 4.25 -17.57
N TYR A 210 -0.71 5.16 -18.16
CA TYR A 210 -0.70 5.45 -19.60
C TYR A 210 0.00 6.78 -19.86
N ARG A 211 0.91 6.80 -20.81
CA ARG A 211 1.41 8.04 -21.45
C ARG A 211 0.56 8.29 -22.69
N GLU A 212 -0.04 9.48 -22.80
CA GLU A 212 -0.75 9.85 -24.04
C GLU A 212 0.24 10.35 -25.08
N ALA A 213 -0.02 10.00 -26.34
CA ALA A 213 0.65 10.59 -27.48
C ALA A 213 0.32 12.09 -27.52
N ASN A 214 1.33 12.95 -27.54
CA ASN A 214 1.11 14.38 -27.76
C ASN A 214 0.43 14.55 -29.13
N HIS A 215 -0.78 15.09 -29.14
CA HIS A 215 -1.32 15.71 -30.34
C HIS A 215 -0.42 16.91 -30.67
N SER A 216 0.51 16.72 -31.60
CA SER A 216 1.23 17.83 -32.21
C SER A 216 0.24 18.74 -32.93
N PHE A 217 0.20 20.01 -32.51
CA PHE A 217 -0.10 21.15 -33.37
C PHE A 217 1.09 22.11 -33.27
#